data_AF-A0A2S8IT74-F1
#
_entry.id   AF-A0A2S8IT74-F1
#
_cell.length_a   1.000
_cell.length_b   1.000
_cell.length_c   1.000
_cell.angle_alpha   90.00
_cell.angle_beta   90.00
_cell.angle_gamma   90.00
#
_symmetry.space_group_name_H-M   'P 1'
#
loop_
_entity.id
_entity.type
_entity.pdbx_description
1 polymer ?
#
loop_
_entity_poly.entity_id
_entity_poly.type
_entity_poly.pdbx_seq_one_letter_code
_entity_poly.pdbx_strand_id
1 'polypeptide(L)'
;MARQSCQRNRSAEGTSVAEHARTLSDKEIAKTYRGARWALLKNPENLTSTQRSTLAALKRQNRALSRAYELKEALRAVFAGDLSDEEVQTMLGRWCSWAQRCRIPQFVKVGKTIRKHQGGILAAVTRKLANGRHEGLNAKARLIIRRAYGFHSAENALALISLACGPVTLTLPYHTGGDPHS
;
A
#
# COMPACT_ATOMS: atom_id res chain seq x y z
N MET A 1 -22.58 13.28 -44.90
CA MET A 1 -21.31 12.56 -44.64
C MET A 1 -20.67 13.23 -43.43
N ALA A 2 -20.60 12.70 -42.21
CA ALA A 2 -20.05 11.41 -41.80
C ALA A 2 -20.76 10.93 -40.53
N ARG A 3 -21.69 9.97 -40.69
CA ARG A 3 -22.31 9.19 -39.63
C ARG A 3 -21.90 7.73 -39.81
N GLN A 4 -20.60 7.42 -39.78
CA GLN A 4 -20.17 6.02 -39.91
C GLN A 4 -18.70 5.77 -39.50
N SER A 5 -18.36 6.02 -38.24
CA SER A 5 -17.08 5.51 -37.68
C SER A 5 -17.10 5.23 -36.18
N CYS A 6 -18.21 5.46 -35.48
CA CYS A 6 -18.32 5.27 -34.02
C CYS A 6 -18.85 3.88 -33.60
N GLN A 7 -18.90 2.91 -34.52
CA GLN A 7 -19.36 1.54 -34.26
C GLN A 7 -18.36 0.55 -34.85
N ARG A 8 -17.22 0.33 -34.19
CA ARG A 8 -16.35 -0.84 -34.40
C ARG A 8 -15.32 -0.97 -33.28
N ASN A 9 -15.80 -1.40 -32.10
CA ASN A 9 -15.10 -2.30 -31.18
C ASN A 9 -16.01 -2.57 -29.98
N ARG A 10 -17.05 -3.35 -30.27
CA ARG A 10 -17.99 -3.89 -29.29
C ARG A 10 -17.93 -5.41 -29.41
N SER A 11 -16.77 -6.01 -29.17
CA SER A 11 -16.57 -7.46 -29.19
C SER A 11 -15.43 -7.87 -28.26
N ALA A 12 -15.70 -8.93 -27.50
CA ALA A 12 -14.79 -9.73 -26.68
C ALA A 12 -14.31 -9.09 -25.36
N GLU A 13 -15.12 -9.36 -24.34
CA GLU A 13 -14.73 -9.56 -22.95
C GLU A 13 -13.38 -10.28 -22.85
N GLY A 14 -12.33 -9.52 -22.52
CA GLY A 14 -11.08 -10.11 -22.06
C GLY A 14 -11.30 -10.55 -20.63
N THR A 15 -11.52 -11.85 -20.42
CA THR A 15 -11.57 -12.47 -19.10
C THR A 15 -10.38 -11.98 -18.29
N SER A 16 -10.68 -11.34 -17.16
CA SER A 16 -9.68 -10.83 -16.23
C SER A 16 -8.73 -11.96 -15.82
N VAL A 17 -7.44 -11.71 -15.56
CA VAL A 17 -6.55 -12.72 -14.93
C VAL A 17 -7.18 -13.28 -13.66
N ALA A 18 -7.95 -12.45 -12.94
CA ALA A 18 -8.66 -12.90 -11.77
C ALA A 18 -9.79 -13.88 -12.13
N GLU A 19 -10.45 -13.76 -13.28
CA GLU A 19 -11.47 -14.71 -13.74
C GLU A 19 -10.84 -16.00 -14.29
N HIS A 20 -9.79 -15.91 -15.10
CA HIS A 20 -9.09 -17.08 -15.62
C HIS A 20 -8.28 -17.83 -14.54
N ALA A 21 -7.68 -17.13 -13.58
CA ALA A 21 -7.03 -17.76 -12.44
C ALA A 21 -8.05 -18.37 -11.46
N ARG A 22 -9.28 -17.85 -11.38
CA ARG A 22 -10.35 -18.49 -10.57
C ARG A 22 -10.85 -19.80 -11.17
N THR A 23 -10.67 -20.02 -12.47
CA THR A 23 -11.04 -21.28 -13.15
C THR A 23 -9.93 -22.33 -13.13
N LEU A 24 -8.71 -21.96 -12.72
CA LEU A 24 -7.56 -22.86 -12.68
C LEU A 24 -7.35 -23.38 -11.27
N SER A 25 -6.87 -24.62 -11.13
CA SER A 25 -6.45 -25.12 -9.82
C SER A 25 -5.20 -24.37 -9.32
N ASP A 26 -5.00 -24.31 -8.00
CA ASP A 26 -3.83 -23.65 -7.40
C ASP A 26 -2.49 -24.18 -7.96
N LYS A 27 -2.42 -25.48 -8.31
CA LYS A 27 -1.25 -26.09 -8.95
C LYS A 27 -1.00 -25.55 -10.35
N GLU A 28 -2.05 -25.33 -11.13
CA GLU A 28 -1.96 -24.80 -12.49
C GLU A 28 -1.62 -23.32 -12.49
N ILE A 29 -2.17 -22.54 -11.55
CA ILE A 29 -1.78 -21.14 -11.33
C ILE A 29 -0.30 -21.08 -10.95
N ALA A 30 0.15 -21.88 -9.99
CA ALA A 30 1.54 -21.89 -9.54
C ALA A 30 2.51 -22.34 -10.64
N LYS A 31 2.11 -23.27 -11.52
CA LYS A 31 2.90 -23.69 -12.69
C LYS A 31 2.95 -22.60 -13.76
N THR A 32 1.81 -21.99 -14.08
CA THR A 32 1.66 -20.96 -15.12
C THR A 32 2.36 -19.66 -14.75
N TYR A 33 2.34 -19.28 -13.47
CA TYR A 33 2.92 -18.04 -12.96
C TYR A 33 4.19 -18.27 -12.14
N ARG A 34 4.86 -19.41 -12.32
CA ARG A 34 6.12 -19.71 -11.63
C ARG A 34 7.15 -18.63 -11.96
N GLY A 35 7.69 -17.97 -10.93
CA GLY A 35 8.64 -16.85 -11.09
C GLY A 35 8.02 -15.48 -11.42
N ALA A 36 6.75 -15.43 -11.83
CA ALA A 36 6.03 -14.17 -12.13
C ALA A 36 5.86 -13.29 -10.89
N ARG A 37 5.66 -13.91 -9.71
CA ARG A 37 5.49 -13.19 -8.44
C ARG A 37 6.63 -12.19 -8.19
N TRP A 38 7.87 -12.65 -8.30
CA TRP A 38 9.04 -11.80 -8.05
C TRP A 38 9.26 -10.77 -9.16
N ALA A 39 8.93 -11.12 -10.40
CA ALA A 39 8.98 -10.19 -11.53
C ALA A 39 7.99 -9.02 -11.38
N LEU A 40 6.85 -9.24 -10.73
CA LEU A 40 5.84 -8.21 -10.48
C LEU A 40 6.09 -7.40 -9.19
N LEU A 41 6.66 -8.04 -8.15
CA LEU A 41 6.83 -7.41 -6.84
C LEU A 41 8.08 -6.55 -6.73
N LYS A 42 9.23 -7.03 -7.23
CA LYS A 42 10.50 -6.30 -7.14
C LYS A 42 10.43 -4.97 -7.88
N ASN A 43 11.28 -4.03 -7.47
CA ASN A 43 11.46 -2.79 -8.20
C ASN A 43 12.12 -3.07 -9.57
N PRO A 44 11.79 -2.30 -10.62
CA PRO A 44 12.32 -2.47 -11.98
C PRO A 44 13.86 -2.50 -12.07
N GLU A 45 14.52 -1.72 -11.22
CA GLU A 45 15.99 -1.65 -11.12
C GLU A 45 16.61 -2.92 -10.52
N ASN A 46 15.85 -3.68 -9.74
CA ASN A 46 16.32 -4.87 -9.02
C ASN A 46 15.92 -6.19 -9.72
N LEU A 47 15.38 -6.12 -10.93
CA LEU A 47 14.97 -7.28 -11.71
C LEU A 47 16.18 -7.93 -12.40
N THR A 48 16.29 -9.25 -12.27
CA THR A 48 17.23 -10.03 -13.09
C THR A 48 16.79 -10.02 -14.57
N SER A 49 17.70 -10.35 -15.48
CA SER A 49 17.41 -10.47 -16.91
C SER A 49 16.21 -11.41 -17.18
N THR A 50 16.21 -12.59 -16.55
CA THR A 50 15.11 -13.55 -16.64
C THR A 50 13.78 -12.96 -16.13
N GLN A 51 13.80 -12.27 -15.00
CA GLN A 51 12.60 -11.65 -14.42
C GLN A 51 12.06 -10.52 -15.31
N ARG A 52 12.94 -9.73 -15.92
CA ARG A 52 12.56 -8.67 -16.88
C ARG A 52 11.89 -9.27 -18.12
N SER A 53 12.43 -10.36 -18.66
CA SER A 53 11.83 -11.09 -19.79
C SER A 53 10.47 -11.67 -19.43
N THR A 54 10.33 -12.27 -18.24
CA THR A 54 9.05 -12.76 -17.72
C THR A 54 8.02 -11.62 -17.59
N LEU A 55 8.41 -10.48 -17.00
CA LEU A 55 7.55 -9.32 -16.89
C LEU A 55 7.11 -8.81 -18.26
N ALA A 56 8.02 -8.70 -19.23
CA ALA A 56 7.70 -8.27 -20.58
C ALA A 56 6.70 -9.20 -21.27
N ALA A 57 6.88 -10.52 -21.14
CA ALA A 57 5.94 -11.51 -21.67
C ALA A 57 4.55 -11.36 -21.03
N LEU A 58 4.49 -11.22 -19.70
CA LEU A 58 3.24 -11.01 -18.96
C LEU A 58 2.52 -9.73 -19.37
N LYS A 59 3.25 -8.62 -19.55
CA LYS A 59 2.67 -7.35 -20.02
C LYS A 59 2.10 -7.47 -21.44
N ARG A 60 2.78 -8.21 -22.34
CA ARG A 60 2.31 -8.45 -23.71
C ARG A 60 1.03 -9.30 -23.77
N GLN A 61 0.95 -10.32 -22.92
CA GLN A 61 -0.17 -11.26 -22.92
C GLN A 61 -1.39 -10.70 -22.20
N ASN A 62 -1.20 -9.83 -21.20
CA ASN A 62 -2.29 -9.36 -20.37
C ASN A 62 -2.31 -7.84 -20.16
N ARG A 63 -3.25 -7.17 -20.86
CA ARG A 63 -3.41 -5.71 -20.77
C ARG A 63 -3.85 -5.23 -19.39
N ALA A 64 -4.68 -6.00 -18.68
CA ALA A 64 -5.15 -5.62 -17.35
C ALA A 64 -4.00 -5.68 -16.33
N LEU A 65 -3.18 -6.73 -16.38
CA LEU A 65 -1.96 -6.87 -15.58
C LEU A 65 -0.94 -5.79 -15.91
N SER A 66 -0.72 -5.50 -17.20
CA SER A 66 0.16 -4.41 -17.62
C SER A 66 -0.25 -3.08 -17.00
N ARG A 67 -1.55 -2.75 -17.08
CA ARG A 67 -2.09 -1.52 -16.49
C ARG A 67 -1.97 -1.50 -14.97
N ALA A 68 -2.26 -2.62 -14.30
CA ALA A 68 -2.09 -2.75 -12.85
C ALA A 68 -0.64 -2.51 -12.42
N TYR A 69 0.32 -3.10 -13.16
CA TYR A 69 1.74 -2.93 -12.92
C TYR A 69 2.16 -1.47 -13.11
N GLU A 70 1.72 -0.83 -14.19
CA GLU A 70 2.06 0.58 -14.45
C GLU A 70 1.45 1.52 -13.40
N LEU A 71 0.22 1.26 -12.92
CA LEU A 71 -0.37 2.00 -11.80
C LEU A 71 0.44 1.84 -10.52
N LYS A 72 0.88 0.61 -10.20
CA LYS A 72 1.73 0.34 -9.03
C LYS A 72 3.05 1.11 -9.14
N GLU A 73 3.76 1.01 -10.26
CA GLU A 73 5.05 1.67 -10.44
C GLU A 73 4.94 3.19 -10.50
N ALA A 74 3.88 3.72 -11.11
CA ALA A 74 3.62 5.16 -11.10
C ALA A 74 3.37 5.68 -9.68
N LEU A 75 2.63 4.94 -8.84
CA LEU A 75 2.43 5.33 -7.45
C LEU A 75 3.76 5.30 -6.68
N ARG A 76 4.60 4.29 -6.93
CA ARG A 76 5.93 4.19 -6.32
C ARG A 76 6.79 5.41 -6.68
N ALA A 77 6.79 5.82 -7.94
CA ALA A 77 7.54 6.98 -8.41
C ALA A 77 7.14 8.27 -7.69
N VAL A 78 5.84 8.47 -7.41
CA VAL A 78 5.37 9.64 -6.63
C VAL A 78 6.02 9.73 -5.25
N PHE A 79 6.36 8.59 -4.63
CA PHE A 79 6.94 8.53 -3.29
C PHE A 79 8.42 8.13 -3.28
N ALA A 80 9.12 8.22 -4.42
CA ALA A 80 10.54 7.86 -4.50
C ALA A 80 11.46 8.88 -3.77
N GLY A 81 10.97 10.09 -3.52
CA GLY A 81 11.66 11.12 -2.73
C GLY A 81 12.52 12.09 -3.55
N ASP A 82 12.39 12.05 -4.88
CA ASP A 82 13.09 12.88 -5.86
C ASP A 82 12.25 14.04 -6.42
N LEU A 83 11.00 14.17 -5.98
CA LEU A 83 10.04 15.20 -6.41
C LEU A 83 9.87 16.30 -5.35
N SER A 84 9.54 17.52 -5.79
CA SER A 84 9.08 18.61 -4.90
C SER A 84 7.69 18.32 -4.32
N ASP A 85 7.32 19.01 -3.25
CA ASP A 85 6.01 18.85 -2.61
C ASP A 85 4.85 19.14 -3.58
N GLU A 86 4.98 20.18 -4.41
CA GLU A 86 4.01 20.55 -5.44
C GLU A 86 3.92 19.49 -6.55
N GLU A 87 5.06 18.93 -6.95
CA GLU A 87 5.14 17.85 -7.93
C GLU A 87 4.46 16.59 -7.40
N VAL A 88 4.73 16.21 -6.14
CA VAL A 88 4.07 15.08 -5.47
C VAL A 88 2.55 15.28 -5.45
N GLN A 89 2.07 16.46 -5.05
CA GLN A 89 0.64 16.77 -5.05
C GLN A 89 0.04 16.63 -6.45
N THR A 90 0.70 17.18 -7.47
CA THR A 90 0.23 17.14 -8.85
C THR A 90 0.21 15.71 -9.38
N MET A 91 1.30 14.95 -9.19
CA MET A 91 1.41 13.57 -9.67
C MET A 91 0.44 12.64 -8.93
N LEU A 92 0.25 12.81 -7.62
CA LEU A 92 -0.71 12.04 -6.84
C LEU A 92 -2.15 12.29 -7.32
N GLY A 93 -2.49 13.55 -7.66
CA GLY A 93 -3.77 13.91 -8.25
C GLY A 93 -3.99 13.27 -9.63
N ARG A 94 -2.97 13.30 -10.50
CA ARG A 94 -2.98 12.62 -11.81
C ARG A 94 -3.14 11.11 -11.65
N TRP A 95 -2.40 10.52 -10.72
CA TRP A 95 -2.47 9.10 -10.40
C TRP A 95 -3.87 8.70 -9.94
N CYS A 96 -4.48 9.45 -9.01
CA CYS A 96 -5.85 9.18 -8.55
C CYS A 96 -6.87 9.25 -9.71
N SER A 97 -6.70 10.21 -10.62
CA SER A 97 -7.55 10.37 -11.80
C SER A 97 -7.39 9.22 -12.80
N TRP A 98 -6.20 8.64 -12.90
CA TRP A 98 -5.94 7.44 -13.69
C TRP A 98 -6.52 6.18 -13.02
N ALA A 99 -6.29 6.01 -11.71
CA ALA A 99 -6.79 4.89 -10.93
C ALA A 99 -8.33 4.79 -10.97
N GLN A 100 -9.04 5.91 -10.98
CA GLN A 100 -10.51 5.90 -11.12
C GLN A 100 -11.00 5.38 -12.48
N ARG A 101 -10.24 5.57 -13.56
CA ARG A 101 -10.62 5.19 -14.93
C ARG A 101 -10.02 3.86 -15.38
N CYS A 102 -9.22 3.19 -14.55
CA CYS A 102 -8.46 2.02 -14.94
C CYS A 102 -9.29 0.74 -15.12
N ARG A 103 -10.54 0.73 -14.61
CA ARG A 103 -11.47 -0.42 -14.56
C ARG A 103 -10.96 -1.60 -13.72
N ILE A 104 -10.11 -1.33 -12.72
CA ILE A 104 -9.64 -2.33 -11.75
C ILE A 104 -10.15 -1.92 -10.36
N PRO A 105 -11.17 -2.60 -9.80
CA PRO A 105 -11.85 -2.17 -8.58
C PRO A 105 -10.92 -1.91 -7.38
N GLN A 106 -9.85 -2.70 -7.27
CA GLN A 106 -8.85 -2.60 -6.22
C GLN A 106 -8.10 -1.26 -6.28
N PHE A 107 -7.67 -0.83 -7.47
CA PHE A 107 -7.01 0.47 -7.66
C PHE A 107 -7.99 1.64 -7.51
N VAL A 108 -9.25 1.47 -7.93
CA VAL A 108 -10.30 2.48 -7.68
C VAL A 108 -10.48 2.69 -6.18
N LYS A 109 -10.50 1.61 -5.38
CA LYS A 109 -10.58 1.68 -3.92
C LYS A 109 -9.37 2.41 -3.33
N VAL A 110 -8.15 2.06 -3.75
CA VAL A 110 -6.93 2.75 -3.31
C VAL A 110 -6.97 4.24 -3.64
N GLY A 111 -7.34 4.61 -4.86
CA GLY A 111 -7.48 6.01 -5.27
C GLY A 111 -8.51 6.79 -4.46
N LYS A 112 -9.63 6.17 -4.08
CA LYS A 112 -10.60 6.78 -3.16
C LYS A 112 -10.01 7.00 -1.77
N THR A 113 -9.31 6.02 -1.21
CA THR A 113 -8.65 6.14 0.09
C THR A 113 -7.59 7.24 0.09
N ILE A 114 -6.74 7.29 -0.94
CA ILE A 114 -5.71 8.33 -1.06
C ILE A 114 -6.35 9.71 -1.12
N ARG A 115 -7.39 9.90 -1.94
CA ARG A 115 -8.11 11.18 -2.02
C ARG A 115 -8.72 11.59 -0.68
N LYS A 116 -9.31 10.64 0.06
CA LYS A 116 -9.87 10.89 1.40
C LYS A 116 -8.82 11.37 2.40
N HIS A 117 -7.60 10.85 2.31
CA HIS A 117 -6.51 11.15 3.25
C HIS A 117 -5.41 12.04 2.66
N GLN A 118 -5.68 12.73 1.55
CA GLN A 118 -4.66 13.44 0.76
C GLN A 118 -3.91 14.48 1.59
N GLY A 119 -4.61 15.26 2.41
CA GLY A 119 -3.97 16.26 3.27
C GLY A 119 -2.94 15.67 4.23
N GLY A 120 -3.25 14.52 4.85
CA GLY A 120 -2.33 13.81 5.74
C GLY A 120 -1.14 13.20 5.00
N ILE A 121 -1.36 12.69 3.78
CA ILE A 121 -0.31 12.14 2.93
C ILE A 121 0.68 13.25 2.53
N LEU A 122 0.18 14.40 2.05
CA LEU A 122 1.04 15.52 1.67
C LEU A 122 1.80 16.07 2.88
N ALA A 123 1.12 16.24 4.01
CA ALA A 123 1.75 16.65 5.26
C ALA A 123 2.87 15.69 5.71
N ALA A 124 2.74 14.39 5.48
CA ALA A 124 3.76 13.40 5.78
C ALA A 124 4.95 13.48 4.81
N VAL A 125 4.71 13.75 3.53
CA VAL A 125 5.75 13.97 2.52
C VAL A 125 6.57 15.21 2.86
N THR A 126 5.92 16.36 3.07
CA THR A 126 6.58 17.63 3.43
C THR A 126 7.45 17.49 4.68
N ARG A 127 6.94 16.77 5.70
CA ARG A 127 7.66 16.53 6.96
C ARG A 127 8.62 15.35 6.91
N LYS A 128 8.77 14.68 5.76
CA LYS A 128 9.60 13.48 5.58
C LYS A 128 9.36 12.43 6.66
N LEU A 129 8.09 12.23 7.03
CA LEU A 129 7.73 11.29 8.09
C LEU A 129 7.95 9.85 7.61
N ALA A 130 8.84 9.14 8.31
CA ALA A 130 9.05 7.72 8.10
C ALA A 130 8.04 6.89 8.93
N ASN A 131 7.60 5.76 8.37
CA ASN A 131 6.73 4.81 9.08
C ASN A 131 7.41 4.13 10.27
N GLY A 132 8.74 4.16 10.37
CA GLY A 132 9.52 3.44 11.37
C GLY A 132 9.08 3.70 12.82
N ARG A 133 8.69 4.93 13.16
CA ARG A 133 8.18 5.24 14.51
C ARG A 133 6.85 4.53 14.80
N HIS A 134 5.94 4.52 13.82
CA HIS A 134 4.66 3.80 13.94
C HIS A 134 4.86 2.28 13.95
N GLU A 135 5.78 1.76 13.14
CA GLU A 135 6.14 0.35 13.11
C GLU A 135 6.76 -0.11 14.43
N GLY A 136 7.68 0.68 15.00
CA GLY A 136 8.28 0.42 16.31
C GLY A 136 7.25 0.41 17.43
N LEU A 137 6.32 1.38 17.43
CA LEU A 137 5.20 1.41 18.37
C LEU A 137 4.32 0.15 18.23
N ASN A 138 3.95 -0.22 17.00
CA ASN A 138 3.16 -1.41 16.73
C ASN A 138 3.89 -2.70 17.15
N ALA A 139 5.21 -2.76 16.96
CA ALA A 139 6.03 -3.89 17.39
C ALA A 139 6.06 -3.99 18.92
N LYS A 140 6.22 -2.86 19.63
CA LYS A 140 6.19 -2.80 21.09
C LYS A 140 4.83 -3.22 21.65
N ALA A 141 3.73 -2.71 21.08
CA ALA A 141 2.38 -3.13 21.46
C ALA A 141 2.16 -4.64 21.29
N ARG A 142 2.56 -5.21 20.14
CA ARG A 142 2.49 -6.68 19.93
C ARG A 142 3.37 -7.46 20.89
N LEU A 143 4.53 -6.93 21.27
CA LEU A 143 5.40 -7.57 22.26
C LEU A 143 4.74 -7.60 23.64
N ILE A 144 4.12 -6.50 24.07
CA ILE A 144 3.36 -6.41 25.33
C ILE A 144 2.25 -7.47 25.34
N ILE A 145 1.45 -7.54 24.28
CA ILE A 145 0.36 -8.52 24.16
C ILE A 145 0.88 -9.96 24.22
N ARG A 146 1.98 -10.26 23.53
CA ARG A 146 2.57 -11.61 23.56
C ARG A 146 3.12 -12.00 24.93
N ARG A 147 3.73 -11.06 25.65
CA ARG A 147 4.28 -11.31 27.00
C ARG A 147 3.20 -11.43 28.07
N ALA A 148 2.01 -10.88 27.84
CA ALA A 148 0.90 -10.97 28.76
C ALA A 148 0.20 -12.34 28.76
N TYR A 149 0.47 -13.20 27.76
CA TYR A 149 -0.21 -14.49 27.56
C TYR A 149 -1.75 -14.41 27.45
N GLY A 150 -2.26 -13.21 27.13
CA GLY A 150 -3.69 -12.92 27.05
C GLY A 150 -4.10 -11.84 28.06
N PHE A 151 -5.06 -11.02 27.67
CA PHE A 151 -5.72 -10.09 28.58
C PHE A 151 -7.17 -10.50 28.73
N HIS A 152 -7.72 -10.34 29.93
CA HIS A 152 -9.15 -10.58 30.19
C HIS A 152 -10.06 -9.59 29.43
N SER A 153 -9.56 -8.39 29.11
CA SER A 153 -10.30 -7.38 28.34
C SER A 153 -9.37 -6.52 27.48
N ALA A 154 -9.93 -5.83 26.49
CA ALA A 154 -9.17 -4.92 25.63
C ALA A 154 -8.67 -3.68 26.40
N GLU A 155 -9.41 -3.24 27.41
CA GLU A 155 -9.07 -2.11 28.27
C GLU A 155 -7.77 -2.38 29.04
N ASN A 156 -7.58 -3.60 29.54
CA ASN A 156 -6.34 -3.98 30.23
C ASN A 156 -5.13 -3.95 29.30
N ALA A 157 -5.30 -4.41 28.05
CA ALA A 157 -4.26 -4.31 27.04
C ALA A 157 -3.94 -2.85 26.70
N LEU A 158 -4.97 -2.01 26.54
CA LEU A 158 -4.83 -0.59 26.24
C LEU A 158 -4.15 0.17 27.39
N ALA A 159 -4.50 -0.13 28.65
CA ALA A 159 -3.91 0.48 29.83
C ALA A 159 -2.41 0.21 29.89
N LEU A 160 -1.99 -1.06 29.69
CA LEU A 160 -0.59 -1.42 29.72
C LEU A 160 0.20 -0.83 28.52
N ILE A 161 -0.41 -0.80 27.33
CA ILE A 161 0.20 -0.13 26.16
C ILE A 161 0.35 1.37 26.42
N SER A 162 -0.68 2.02 26.99
CA SER A 162 -0.65 3.45 27.31
C SER A 162 0.39 3.77 28.36
N LEU A 163 0.51 2.94 29.40
CA LEU A 163 1.56 3.03 30.41
C LEU A 163 2.96 2.92 29.81
N ALA A 164 3.16 1.98 28.87
CA ALA A 164 4.48 1.69 28.32
C ALA A 164 4.88 2.60 27.14
N CYS A 165 3.92 3.16 26.40
CA CYS A 165 4.15 3.83 25.12
C CYS A 165 3.51 5.21 25.02
N GLY A 166 2.56 5.54 25.89
CA GLY A 166 1.86 6.82 25.89
C GLY A 166 2.54 7.83 26.80
N PRO A 167 2.18 9.12 26.68
CA PRO A 167 2.61 10.17 27.60
C PRO A 167 1.80 10.04 28.90
N VAL A 168 2.15 9.07 29.75
CA VAL A 168 1.54 8.91 31.07
C VAL A 168 2.49 9.47 32.11
N THR A 169 2.13 10.60 32.71
CA THR A 169 2.82 11.11 33.90
C THR A 169 2.26 10.39 35.12
N LEU A 170 3.02 9.44 35.65
CA LEU A 170 2.67 8.77 36.90
C LEU A 170 3.10 9.65 38.07
N THR A 171 2.13 10.14 38.84
CA THR A 171 2.43 10.71 40.16
C THR A 171 2.48 9.54 41.13
N LEU A 172 3.69 9.15 41.56
CA LEU A 172 3.86 8.05 42.49
C LEU A 172 3.43 8.51 43.90
N PRO A 173 2.86 7.62 44.74
CA PRO A 173 2.28 7.99 46.04
C PRO A 173 3.25 8.69 47.00
N TYR A 174 4.56 8.49 46.81
CA TYR A 174 5.61 9.08 47.63
C TYR A 174 6.18 10.40 47.08
N HIS A 175 5.80 10.82 45.87
CA HIS A 175 6.05 12.17 45.37
C HIS A 175 4.94 13.11 45.86
N THR A 176 4.84 13.28 47.17
CA THR A 176 4.09 14.39 47.76
C THR A 176 5.07 15.54 47.95
N GLY A 177 4.78 16.70 47.36
CA GLY A 177 5.70 17.83 47.31
C GLY A 177 6.18 18.24 48.69
N GLY A 178 7.50 18.27 48.88
CA GLY A 178 8.08 18.64 50.17
C GLY A 178 9.59 18.48 50.36
N ASP A 179 10.39 18.06 49.37
CA ASP A 179 11.85 18.03 49.53
C ASP A 179 12.52 19.21 48.79
N PRO A 180 13.12 20.18 49.50
CA PRO A 180 13.85 21.31 48.93
C PRO A 180 15.26 20.95 48.45
N HIS A 181 15.63 19.67 48.44
CA HIS A 181 16.95 19.19 48.05
C HIS A 181 16.84 18.07 47.00
N SER A 182 16.47 18.44 45.78
CA SER A 182 16.78 17.68 44.56
C SER A 182 16.94 18.65 43.40
#